data_AF-A0AAV6YPQ1-F1
#
_entry.id   AF-A0AAV6YPQ1-F1
#
_cell.length_a   1.000
_cell.length_b   1.000
_cell.length_c   1.000
_cell.angle_alpha   90.00
_cell.angle_beta   90.00
_cell.angle_gamma   90.00
#
_symmetry.space_group_name_H-M   'P 1'
#
loop_
_entity.id
_entity.type
_entity.pdbx_description
1 polymer ?
#
loop_
_entity_poly.entity_id
_entity_poly.type
_entity_poly.pdbx_seq_one_letter_code
_entity_poly.pdbx_strand_id
1 'polypeptide(L)'
;DGSVIVHTIRRGQFMRCIRPPCESSLPLSISHLAVGLEGQIVFQSSIEGRSSLKDKFVLHLFSINGRHLSSAGLEEEASALCLTQDYVVLGTAQCSLQIRDLRSLSLAVTPLPMKVPVHCVSVTKENSHILVGLEDGKLIVVGAGQPLELRTGQFSRKLWGSTRRISQVSSGETEYRATDSK
;
A
#
# COMPACT_ATOMS: atom_id res chain seq x y z
N ASP A 1 0.91 15.59 -17.47
CA ASP A 1 -0.30 15.37 -18.27
C ASP A 1 -1.08 14.12 -17.82
N GLY A 2 -0.89 13.64 -16.58
CA GLY A 2 -1.59 12.46 -16.08
C GLY A 2 -1.23 11.13 -16.76
N SER A 3 -0.16 11.07 -17.56
CA SER A 3 0.21 9.86 -18.28
C SER A 3 1.27 9.02 -17.54
N VAL A 4 1.18 7.69 -17.69
CA VAL A 4 2.17 6.73 -17.19
C VAL A 4 2.91 6.15 -18.39
N ILE A 5 4.21 6.40 -18.47
CA ILE A 5 5.05 5.96 -19.58
C ILE A 5 5.90 4.77 -19.13
N VAL A 6 5.85 3.69 -19.89
CA VAL A 6 6.59 2.46 -19.60
C VAL A 6 7.76 2.35 -20.57
N HIS A 7 8.97 2.19 -20.01
CA HIS A 7 10.19 1.94 -20.75
C HIS A 7 10.85 0.64 -20.30
N THR A 8 11.55 -0.02 -21.22
CA THR A 8 12.46 -1.12 -20.84
C THR A 8 13.68 -0.55 -20.12
N ILE A 9 14.12 -1.21 -19.04
CA ILE A 9 15.30 -0.74 -18.28
C ILE A 9 16.58 -0.91 -19.10
N ARG A 10 16.81 -2.10 -19.68
CA ARG A 10 18.09 -2.43 -20.34
C ARG A 10 18.39 -1.56 -21.56
N ARG A 11 17.36 -1.14 -22.30
CA ARG A 11 17.53 -0.41 -23.58
C ARG A 11 16.89 0.98 -23.58
N GLY A 12 16.19 1.38 -22.52
CA GLY A 12 15.43 2.62 -22.49
C GLY A 12 14.28 2.69 -23.51
N GLN A 13 13.94 1.57 -24.18
CA GLN A 13 12.97 1.58 -25.26
C GLN A 13 11.58 1.89 -24.73
N PHE A 14 10.94 2.87 -25.35
CA PHE A 14 9.53 3.17 -25.12
C PHE A 14 8.70 1.92 -25.44
N MET A 15 7.89 1.49 -24.48
CA MET A 15 6.96 0.39 -24.65
C MET A 15 5.55 0.92 -24.90
N ARG A 16 5.09 1.85 -24.06
CA ARG A 16 3.74 2.39 -24.12
C ARG A 16 3.54 3.63 -23.25
N CYS A 17 2.44 4.31 -23.52
CA CYS A 17 1.88 5.38 -22.71
C CYS A 17 0.47 4.95 -22.27
N ILE A 18 0.23 4.89 -20.97
CA ILE A 18 -1.06 4.60 -20.34
C ILE A 18 -1.66 5.94 -19.90
N ARG A 19 -2.93 6.15 -20.20
CA ARG A 19 -3.69 7.30 -19.69
C ARG A 19 -4.90 6.77 -18.94
N PRO A 20 -5.07 7.11 -17.65
CA PRO A 20 -6.27 6.74 -16.93
C PRO A 20 -7.49 7.40 -17.55
N PRO A 21 -8.68 6.76 -17.45
CA PRO A 21 -9.93 7.39 -17.87
C PRO A 21 -10.16 8.67 -17.08
N CYS A 22 -10.37 9.79 -17.76
CA CYS A 22 -10.75 11.05 -17.17
C CYS A 22 -11.81 11.72 -18.04
N GLU A 23 -12.97 12.01 -17.47
CA GLU A 23 -14.06 12.74 -18.14
C GLU A 23 -13.95 14.26 -17.93
N SER A 24 -12.99 14.71 -17.12
CA SER A 24 -12.81 16.12 -16.79
C SER A 24 -11.86 16.81 -17.77
N SER A 25 -12.13 18.07 -18.06
CA SER A 25 -11.17 18.98 -18.71
C SER A 25 -10.07 19.48 -17.77
N LEU A 26 -10.19 19.19 -16.47
CA LEU A 26 -9.22 19.59 -15.46
C LEU A 26 -7.93 18.75 -15.57
N PRO A 27 -6.78 19.31 -15.17
CA PRO A 27 -5.52 18.58 -15.15
C PRO A 27 -5.60 17.37 -14.22
N LEU A 28 -4.99 16.27 -14.67
CA LEU A 28 -4.84 15.05 -13.88
C LEU A 28 -3.38 14.86 -13.49
N SER A 29 -3.14 14.57 -12.22
CA SER A 29 -1.84 14.17 -11.69
C SER A 29 -1.83 12.69 -11.34
N ILE A 30 -0.65 12.05 -11.45
CA ILE A 30 -0.43 10.68 -10.99
C ILE A 30 0.45 10.75 -9.75
N SER A 31 -0.01 10.14 -8.67
CA SER A 31 0.74 9.96 -7.42
C SER A 31 0.90 8.46 -7.14
N HIS A 32 1.97 8.11 -6.44
CA HIS A 32 2.25 6.74 -5.95
C HIS A 32 2.00 5.63 -6.98
N LEU A 33 3.04 5.30 -7.75
CA LEU A 33 3.00 4.23 -8.74
C LEU A 33 3.77 3.01 -8.26
N ALA A 34 3.21 1.81 -8.47
CA ALA A 34 3.89 0.55 -8.27
C ALA A 34 3.61 -0.44 -9.41
N VAL A 35 4.57 -1.36 -9.58
CA VAL A 35 4.49 -2.44 -10.56
C VAL A 35 4.55 -3.77 -9.80
N GLY A 36 3.52 -4.60 -9.97
CA GLY A 36 3.44 -5.95 -9.43
C GLY A 36 4.28 -6.95 -10.22
N LEU A 37 4.55 -8.10 -9.60
CA LEU A 37 5.43 -9.13 -10.16
C LEU A 37 4.90 -9.76 -11.47
N GLU A 38 3.59 -9.77 -11.66
CA GLU A 38 2.97 -10.32 -12.89
C GLU A 38 2.68 -9.21 -13.93
N GLY A 39 3.24 -8.02 -13.73
CA GLY A 39 3.05 -6.88 -14.61
C GLY A 39 1.74 -6.14 -14.36
N GLN A 40 1.18 -6.21 -13.15
CA GLN A 40 0.17 -5.24 -12.72
C GLN A 40 0.83 -3.87 -12.59
N ILE A 41 0.15 -2.81 -13.01
CA ILE A 41 0.56 -1.43 -12.75
C ILE A 41 -0.57 -0.79 -11.95
N VAL A 42 -0.26 -0.34 -10.74
CA VAL A 42 -1.21 0.35 -9.86
C VAL A 42 -0.70 1.76 -9.60
N PHE A 43 -1.59 2.73 -9.70
CA PHE A 43 -1.28 4.11 -9.34
C PHE A 43 -2.53 4.85 -8.87
N GLN A 44 -2.33 5.89 -8.06
CA GLN A 44 -3.38 6.85 -7.76
C GLN A 44 -3.34 7.97 -8.80
N SER A 45 -4.51 8.37 -9.28
CA SER A 45 -4.68 9.63 -9.98
C SER A 45 -5.44 10.62 -9.11
N SER A 46 -5.21 11.91 -9.33
CA SER A 46 -6.02 12.96 -8.75
C SER A 46 -6.33 14.07 -9.74
N ILE A 47 -7.54 14.64 -9.64
CA ILE A 47 -7.98 15.75 -10.48
C ILE A 47 -7.67 17.07 -9.76
N GLU A 48 -6.79 17.88 -10.36
CA GLU A 48 -6.41 19.18 -9.82
C GLU A 48 -7.57 20.17 -9.88
N GLY A 49 -7.68 21.06 -8.88
CA GLY A 49 -8.71 22.10 -8.84
C GLY A 49 -10.12 21.61 -8.47
N ARG A 50 -10.35 20.31 -8.32
CA ARG A 50 -11.60 19.78 -7.76
C ARG A 50 -11.63 20.02 -6.26
N SER A 51 -12.60 20.82 -5.80
CA SER A 51 -12.76 21.19 -4.38
C SER A 51 -13.41 20.08 -3.54
N SER A 52 -14.26 19.26 -4.16
CA SER A 52 -14.86 18.09 -3.52
C SER A 52 -13.85 16.96 -3.40
N LEU A 53 -13.77 16.33 -2.24
CA LEU A 53 -13.01 15.08 -2.05
C LEU A 53 -13.65 13.90 -2.79
N LYS A 54 -14.97 13.97 -3.00
CA LYS A 54 -15.71 12.94 -3.73
C LYS A 54 -15.15 12.83 -5.16
N ASP A 55 -14.75 11.62 -5.52
CA ASP A 55 -14.14 11.30 -6.81
C ASP A 55 -12.87 12.11 -7.11
N LYS A 56 -12.20 12.69 -6.10
CA LYS A 56 -10.95 13.42 -6.29
C LYS A 56 -9.78 12.49 -6.55
N PHE A 57 -9.71 11.41 -5.77
CA PHE A 57 -8.64 10.42 -5.84
C PHE A 57 -9.20 9.12 -6.40
N VAL A 58 -8.50 8.53 -7.37
CA VAL A 58 -8.90 7.26 -7.98
C VAL A 58 -7.70 6.34 -8.04
N LEU A 59 -7.83 5.14 -7.49
CA LEU A 59 -6.86 4.07 -7.64
C LEU A 59 -7.15 3.34 -8.95
N HIS A 60 -6.15 3.18 -9.80
CA HIS A 60 -6.29 2.47 -11.07
C HIS A 60 -5.42 1.22 -11.09
N LEU A 61 -5.95 0.15 -11.67
CA LEU A 61 -5.22 -1.06 -12.02
C LEU A 61 -5.17 -1.20 -13.55
N PHE A 62 -3.95 -1.30 -14.06
CA PHE A 62 -3.67 -1.60 -15.46
C PHE A 62 -2.79 -2.84 -15.57
N SER A 63 -2.85 -3.51 -16.71
CA SER A 63 -1.78 -4.46 -17.08
C SER A 63 -0.59 -3.72 -17.69
N ILE A 64 0.58 -4.37 -17.66
CA ILE A 64 1.78 -3.95 -18.39
C ILE A 64 1.54 -3.89 -19.90
N ASN A 65 0.44 -4.50 -20.39
CA ASN A 65 -0.03 -4.42 -21.76
C ASN A 65 -0.95 -3.21 -22.02
N GLY A 66 -1.09 -2.29 -21.06
CA GLY A 66 -1.87 -1.06 -21.18
C GLY A 66 -3.38 -1.26 -21.11
N ARG A 67 -3.87 -2.46 -20.80
CA ARG A 67 -5.29 -2.72 -20.61
C ARG A 67 -5.71 -2.18 -19.23
N HIS A 68 -6.74 -1.34 -19.20
CA HIS A 68 -7.42 -0.97 -17.96
C HIS A 68 -8.16 -2.18 -17.41
N LEU A 69 -7.91 -2.52 -16.14
CA LEU A 69 -8.48 -3.70 -15.50
C LEU A 69 -9.55 -3.32 -14.47
N SER A 70 -9.27 -2.33 -13.63
CA SER A 70 -10.19 -1.87 -12.58
C SER A 70 -9.86 -0.44 -12.13
N SER A 71 -10.83 0.24 -11.53
CA SER A 71 -10.65 1.51 -10.81
C SER A 71 -11.49 1.53 -9.54
N ALA A 72 -11.01 2.19 -8.50
CA ALA A 72 -11.79 2.48 -7.29
C ALA A 72 -11.58 3.92 -6.83
N GLY A 73 -12.67 4.62 -6.53
CA GLY A 73 -12.60 5.92 -5.88
C GLY A 73 -12.01 5.79 -4.46
N LEU A 74 -11.20 6.75 -4.08
CA LEU A 74 -10.61 6.86 -2.74
C LEU A 74 -11.12 8.14 -2.07
N GLU A 75 -11.60 8.00 -0.83
CA GLU A 75 -11.97 9.12 0.04
C GLU A 75 -10.74 9.86 0.58
N GLU A 76 -9.61 9.14 0.65
CA GLU A 76 -8.37 9.58 1.28
C GLU A 76 -7.22 9.60 0.26
N GLU A 77 -6.33 10.58 0.41
CA GLU A 77 -5.13 10.73 -0.39
C GLU A 77 -4.11 9.66 0.03
N ALA A 78 -3.58 8.93 -0.95
CA ALA A 78 -2.55 7.94 -0.66
C ALA A 78 -1.24 8.69 -0.45
N SER A 79 -0.52 8.35 0.60
CA SER A 79 0.83 8.86 0.90
C SER A 79 1.89 7.77 0.74
N ALA A 80 1.47 6.50 0.75
CA ALA A 80 2.33 5.36 0.53
C ALA A 80 1.55 4.23 -0.17
N LEU A 81 2.22 3.48 -1.05
CA LEU A 81 1.62 2.38 -1.80
C LEU A 81 2.61 1.21 -1.90
N CYS A 82 2.14 0.01 -1.57
CA CYS A 82 2.88 -1.23 -1.74
C CYS A 82 1.97 -2.30 -2.34
N LEU A 83 2.52 -3.13 -3.23
CA LEU A 83 1.80 -4.24 -3.84
C LEU A 83 2.33 -5.57 -3.29
N THR A 84 1.41 -6.47 -3.02
CA THR A 84 1.69 -7.90 -2.85
C THR A 84 1.09 -8.66 -4.04
N GLN A 85 1.12 -9.99 -3.99
CA GLN A 85 0.50 -10.81 -5.03
C GLN A 85 -1.01 -10.58 -5.12
N ASP A 86 -1.69 -10.46 -3.98
CA ASP A 86 -3.15 -10.43 -3.91
C ASP A 86 -3.70 -9.09 -3.39
N TYR A 87 -2.86 -8.21 -2.85
CA TYR A 87 -3.32 -6.98 -2.18
C TYR A 87 -2.58 -5.72 -2.63
N VAL A 88 -3.29 -4.60 -2.54
CA VAL A 88 -2.73 -3.25 -2.49
C VAL A 88 -2.77 -2.78 -1.04
N VAL A 89 -1.61 -2.43 -0.50
CA VAL A 89 -1.49 -1.81 0.82
C VAL A 89 -1.27 -0.31 0.63
N LEU A 90 -2.18 0.49 1.17
CA LEU A 90 -2.13 1.94 1.11
C LEU A 90 -1.93 2.52 2.51
N GLY A 91 -0.97 3.42 2.63
CA GLY A 91 -0.94 4.40 3.70
C GLY A 91 -1.56 5.70 3.21
N THR A 92 -2.32 6.40 4.05
CA THR A 92 -2.99 7.65 3.68
C THR A 92 -2.50 8.85 4.49
N ALA A 93 -2.65 10.03 3.89
CA ALA A 93 -2.41 11.30 4.54
C ALA A 93 -3.43 11.59 5.67
N GLN A 94 -4.59 10.93 5.64
CA GLN A 94 -5.65 11.02 6.65
C GLN A 94 -5.48 9.97 7.76
N CYS A 95 -4.23 9.55 8.00
CA CYS A 95 -3.87 8.66 9.09
C CYS A 95 -4.60 7.30 9.01
N SER A 96 -4.59 6.64 7.86
CA SER A 96 -5.20 5.31 7.70
C SER A 96 -4.27 4.34 6.99
N LEU A 97 -4.31 3.08 7.41
CA LEU A 97 -3.74 1.96 6.69
C LEU A 97 -4.88 1.15 6.07
N GLN A 98 -4.93 1.09 4.74
CA GLN A 98 -5.96 0.38 3.99
C GLN A 98 -5.34 -0.82 3.27
N ILE A 99 -5.98 -1.99 3.37
CA ILE A 99 -5.61 -3.19 2.61
C ILE A 99 -6.77 -3.48 1.67
N ARG A 100 -6.46 -3.50 0.37
CA ARG A 100 -7.43 -3.69 -0.71
C ARG A 100 -7.09 -4.92 -1.52
N ASP A 101 -8.09 -5.65 -1.98
CA ASP A 101 -7.90 -6.73 -2.94
C ASP A 101 -7.35 -6.16 -4.26
N LEU A 102 -6.30 -6.78 -4.83
CA LEU A 102 -5.60 -6.24 -5.99
C LEU A 102 -6.50 -6.18 -7.23
N ARG A 103 -7.37 -7.18 -7.44
CA ARG A 103 -8.16 -7.28 -8.69
C ARG A 103 -9.34 -6.33 -8.68
N SER A 104 -10.08 -6.31 -7.57
CA SER A 104 -11.29 -5.50 -7.40
C SER A 104 -11.01 -4.09 -6.89
N LEU A 105 -9.86 -3.86 -6.24
CA LEU A 105 -9.49 -2.62 -5.53
C LEU A 105 -10.44 -2.29 -4.36
N SER A 106 -11.31 -3.23 -3.98
CA SER A 106 -12.20 -3.12 -2.82
C SER A 106 -11.44 -3.32 -1.51
N LEU A 107 -11.91 -2.74 -0.42
CA LEU A 107 -11.34 -2.95 0.91
C LEU A 107 -11.47 -4.44 1.29
N ALA A 108 -10.33 -5.07 1.56
CA ALA A 108 -10.28 -6.48 1.96
C ALA A 108 -10.51 -6.65 3.47
N VAL A 109 -10.14 -5.63 4.26
CA VAL A 109 -10.42 -5.54 5.69
C VAL A 109 -10.79 -4.11 6.04
N THR A 110 -11.36 -3.91 7.24
CA THR A 110 -11.60 -2.58 7.80
C THR A 110 -10.29 -1.80 7.87
N PRO A 111 -10.24 -0.55 7.34
CA PRO A 111 -9.08 0.32 7.48
C PRO A 111 -8.61 0.45 8.93
N LEU A 112 -7.30 0.40 9.14
CA LEU A 112 -6.71 0.51 10.47
C LEU A 112 -6.29 1.98 10.70
N PRO A 113 -6.92 2.69 11.66
CA PRO A 113 -6.59 4.10 11.92
C PRO A 113 -5.19 4.25 12.53
N MET A 114 -4.43 5.21 12.04
CA MET A 114 -3.12 5.63 12.52
C MET A 114 -3.23 6.93 13.33
N LYS A 115 -2.24 7.22 14.19
CA LYS A 115 -2.24 8.43 15.04
C LYS A 115 -1.78 9.67 14.29
N VAL A 116 -0.92 9.45 13.29
CA VAL A 116 -0.38 10.47 12.40
C VAL A 116 -0.34 9.89 10.99
N PRO A 117 -0.13 10.72 9.95
CA PRO A 117 -0.12 10.25 8.58
C PRO A 117 0.91 9.14 8.35
N VAL A 118 0.56 8.23 7.45
CA VAL A 118 1.48 7.17 7.05
C VAL A 118 2.51 7.74 6.08
N HIS A 119 3.78 7.55 6.37
CA HIS A 119 4.87 8.02 5.51
C HIS A 119 5.32 6.95 4.52
N CYS A 120 5.44 5.69 4.96
CA CYS A 120 5.85 4.59 4.11
C CYS A 120 5.24 3.26 4.56
N VAL A 121 5.04 2.35 3.60
CA VAL A 121 4.54 1.00 3.86
C VAL A 121 5.37 -0.03 3.12
N SER A 122 5.59 -1.17 3.77
CA SER A 122 6.25 -2.34 3.17
C SER A 122 5.63 -3.61 3.72
N VAL A 123 5.66 -4.69 2.95
CA VAL A 123 5.15 -6.00 3.37
C VAL A 123 6.30 -6.99 3.38
N THR A 124 6.33 -7.85 4.40
CA THR A 124 7.36 -8.90 4.48
C THR A 124 7.19 -9.92 3.36
N LYS A 125 8.27 -10.64 3.04
CA LYS A 125 8.31 -11.60 1.93
C LYS A 125 7.22 -12.67 2.04
N GLU A 126 6.96 -13.16 3.25
CA GLU A 126 5.93 -14.18 3.50
C GLU A 126 4.52 -13.59 3.66
N ASN A 127 4.31 -12.30 3.36
CA ASN A 127 3.05 -11.57 3.57
C ASN A 127 2.50 -11.67 5.01
N SER A 128 3.38 -11.91 5.98
CA SER A 128 3.01 -12.15 7.37
C SER A 128 2.85 -10.86 8.17
N HIS A 129 3.55 -9.80 7.78
CA HIS A 129 3.56 -8.53 8.48
C HIS A 129 3.60 -7.35 7.50
N ILE A 130 2.93 -6.28 7.88
CA ILE A 130 3.00 -4.98 7.23
C ILE A 130 3.80 -4.05 8.14
N LEU A 131 4.85 -3.46 7.60
CA LEU A 131 5.69 -2.46 8.24
C LEU A 131 5.19 -1.08 7.82
N VAL A 132 4.81 -0.26 8.81
CA VAL A 132 4.20 1.05 8.60
C VAL A 132 5.06 2.11 9.27
N GLY A 133 5.77 2.90 8.47
CA GLY A 133 6.48 4.09 8.96
C GLY A 133 5.53 5.29 9.01
N LEU A 134 5.51 5.97 10.14
CA LEU A 134 4.68 7.13 10.41
C LEU A 134 5.48 8.43 10.32
N GLU A 135 4.80 9.56 10.10
CA GLU A 135 5.46 10.88 10.00
C GLU A 135 6.19 11.30 11.29
N ASP A 136 5.78 10.80 12.45
CA ASP A 136 6.46 11.06 13.73
C ASP A 136 7.74 10.23 13.94
N GLY A 137 8.17 9.51 12.90
CA GLY A 137 9.37 8.66 12.91
C GLY A 137 9.15 7.29 13.56
N LYS A 138 7.93 6.95 13.99
CA LYS A 138 7.63 5.63 14.56
C LYS A 138 7.42 4.59 13.48
N LEU A 139 7.75 3.34 13.81
CA LEU A 139 7.47 2.16 13.01
C LEU A 139 6.44 1.30 13.74
N ILE A 140 5.32 1.02 13.07
CA ILE A 140 4.29 0.08 13.53
C ILE A 140 4.40 -1.21 12.71
N VAL A 141 4.25 -2.34 13.38
CA VAL A 141 4.19 -3.66 12.74
C VAL A 141 2.77 -4.19 12.88
N VAL A 142 2.09 -4.37 11.76
CA VAL A 142 0.74 -4.94 11.70
C VAL A 142 0.85 -6.39 11.25
N GLY A 143 0.48 -7.33 12.12
CA GLY A 143 0.41 -8.74 11.75
C GLY A 143 -0.75 -8.99 10.78
N ALA A 144 -0.47 -9.58 9.63
CA ALA A 144 -1.50 -10.06 8.73
C ALA A 144 -2.07 -11.34 9.35
N GLY A 145 -3.18 -11.21 10.08
CA GLY A 145 -3.80 -12.34 10.79
C GLY A 145 -4.24 -13.44 9.82
N GLN A 146 -3.38 -14.46 9.63
CA GLN A 146 -3.80 -15.80 9.25
C GLN A 146 -3.59 -16.74 10.45
N PRO A 147 -4.56 -16.87 11.37
CA PRO A 147 -4.51 -17.89 12.40
C PRO A 147 -5.06 -19.24 11.88
N LEU A 148 -4.58 -19.74 10.73
CA LEU A 148 -5.02 -21.03 10.17
C LEU A 148 -3.93 -22.10 10.03
N GLU A 149 -2.68 -21.78 10.39
CA GLU A 149 -1.66 -22.82 10.68
C GLU A 149 -0.82 -22.48 11.92
N LEU A 150 -1.45 -21.98 12.98
CA LEU A 150 -0.89 -22.22 14.31
C LEU A 150 -1.19 -23.67 14.67
N ARG A 151 -0.45 -24.61 14.06
CA ARG A 151 -0.20 -25.87 14.74
C ARG A 151 0.32 -25.47 16.11
N THR A 152 -0.41 -25.85 17.14
CA THR A 152 0.00 -25.84 18.54
C THR A 152 1.19 -26.78 18.70
N GLY A 153 2.32 -26.38 18.16
CA GLY A 153 3.61 -27.04 18.24
C GLY A 153 4.55 -26.01 18.80
N GLN A 154 4.93 -26.22 20.06
CA GLN A 154 5.96 -25.49 20.80
C GLN A 154 6.96 -24.80 19.86
N PHE A 155 7.13 -23.49 20.02
CA PHE A 155 8.38 -22.83 19.64
C PHE A 155 9.51 -23.51 20.44
N SER A 156 10.06 -24.60 19.89
CA SER A 156 11.30 -25.15 20.40
C SER A 156 12.39 -24.13 20.09
N ARG A 157 12.69 -23.29 21.08
CA ARG A 157 13.91 -22.50 21.10
C ARG A 157 15.08 -23.47 20.99
N LYS A 158 15.58 -23.67 19.78
CA LYS A 158 16.94 -24.16 19.55
C LYS A 158 17.68 -23.11 18.74
N LEU A 159 18.03 -22.03 19.44
CA LEU A 159 19.01 -21.04 19.00
C LEU A 159 20.40 -21.66 19.19
N TRP A 160 21.04 -22.04 18.10
CA TRP A 160 22.47 -22.33 18.07
C TRP A 160 23.18 -21.21 17.29
N GLY A 161 24.17 -20.59 17.92
CA GLY A 161 25.29 -19.92 17.24
C GLY A 161 25.13 -18.43 16.87
N SER A 162 25.74 -17.56 17.69
CA SER A 162 26.41 -16.27 17.38
C SER A 162 26.06 -15.57 16.05
N THR A 163 25.59 -14.32 16.06
CA THR A 163 26.43 -13.13 16.28
C THR A 163 25.54 -11.94 16.65
N ARG A 164 25.88 -11.21 17.73
CA ARG A 164 25.27 -9.96 18.25
C ARG A 164 24.07 -9.43 17.45
N ARG A 165 22.93 -10.10 17.63
CA ARG A 165 21.63 -9.66 17.14
C ARG A 165 21.07 -8.77 18.24
N ILE A 166 20.68 -7.54 17.91
CA ILE A 166 19.99 -6.64 18.84
C ILE A 166 18.80 -7.43 19.40
N SER A 167 18.94 -7.91 20.64
CA SER A 167 18.07 -8.94 21.23
C SER A 167 16.99 -8.34 22.12
N GLN A 168 16.85 -7.02 22.10
CA GLN A 168 15.89 -6.33 22.95
C GLN A 168 15.42 -5.06 22.24
N VAL A 169 14.32 -5.21 21.51
CA VAL A 169 13.35 -4.13 21.33
C VAL A 169 12.27 -4.46 22.33
N SER A 170 11.93 -3.52 23.22
CA SER A 170 10.98 -3.68 24.32
C SER A 170 9.86 -4.68 24.00
N SER A 171 9.86 -5.82 24.67
CA SER A 171 8.83 -6.86 24.60
C SER A 171 7.61 -6.50 25.44
N GLY A 172 7.31 -5.22 25.58
CA GLY A 172 5.95 -4.82 25.86
C GLY A 172 5.21 -4.96 24.54
N GLU A 173 4.23 -5.85 24.45
CA GLU A 173 3.18 -5.72 23.46
C GLU A 173 2.56 -4.33 23.68
N THR A 174 3.12 -3.30 23.02
CA THR A 174 2.49 -2.00 22.95
C THR A 174 1.38 -2.16 21.94
N GLU A 175 0.28 -2.75 22.40
CA GLU A 175 -0.98 -2.78 21.68
C GLU A 175 -1.21 -1.39 21.14
N TYR A 176 -1.31 -1.29 19.82
CA TYR A 176 -1.52 -0.02 19.18
C TYR A 176 -2.96 0.42 19.49
N ARG A 177 -3.10 1.26 20.53
CA ARG A 177 -4.39 1.84 20.92
C ARG A 177 -4.62 3.12 20.13
N ALA A 178 -5.57 3.04 19.21
CA ALA A 178 -6.04 4.18 18.42
C ALA A 178 -6.96 5.14 19.21
N THR A 179 -7.43 4.77 20.41
CA THR A 179 -8.45 5.47 21.24
C THR A 179 -8.07 6.91 21.61
N ASP A 180 -8.93 7.94 21.63
CA ASP A 180 -10.39 8.09 21.44
C ASP A 180 -10.64 9.42 20.71
N SER A 181 -11.45 9.43 19.65
CA SER A 181 -12.00 10.69 19.12
C SER A 181 -13.00 11.25 20.13
N LYS A 182 -12.63 12.31 20.82
CA LYS A 182 -13.59 13.20 21.51
C LYS A 182 -14.35 14.04 20.51
#